data_AF-A0A327JQX4-F1
#
_entry.id   AF-A0A327JQX4-F1
#
_cell.length_a   1.000
_cell.length_b   1.000
_cell.length_c   1.000
_cell.angle_alpha   90.00
_cell.angle_beta   90.00
_cell.angle_gamma   90.00
#
_symmetry.space_group_name_H-M   'P 1'
#
loop_
_entity.id
_entity.type
_entity.pdbx_description
1 polymer ?
#
loop_
_entity_poly.entity_id
_entity_poly.type
_entity_poly.pdbx_seq_one_letter_code
_entity_poly.pdbx_strand_id
1 'polypeptide(L)'
;MLATPRQRLDAAAGRLPRALREGTGRLRTDFSRLSVRLAPLVLRTRIARERERVKGLSDRTARCLKVQGERRRDRFAAVSGRLGAALRAALFAHRHALARDRERVGVLAKRAARASRGLLAERRARLGRAQQLLRALSYTGVLARGFALVRGADDRPLRSAAAVIPGQRLSLEFFDGRIAARADGGAAAPASVPPAATPDLAGERSKPANKPARRKTPAEGQGSLF
;
A
#
# COMPACT_ATOMS: atom_id res chain seq x y z
N MET A 1 -24.72 -71.78 -111.59
CA MET A 1 -24.42 -70.63 -110.70
C MET A 1 -23.93 -71.09 -109.32
N LEU A 2 -22.82 -71.85 -109.24
CA LEU A 2 -22.26 -72.35 -107.95
C LEU A 2 -20.75 -72.06 -107.77
N ALA A 3 -20.11 -71.34 -108.69
CA ALA A 3 -18.66 -71.12 -108.65
C ALA A 3 -18.23 -70.10 -107.59
N THR A 4 -18.97 -68.99 -107.46
CA THR A 4 -18.70 -67.91 -106.50
C THR A 4 -18.84 -68.28 -105.02
N PRO A 5 -19.86 -69.05 -104.56
CA PRO A 5 -19.92 -69.48 -103.16
C PRO A 5 -18.82 -70.48 -102.79
N ARG A 6 -18.42 -71.37 -103.71
CA ARG A 6 -17.33 -72.34 -103.49
C ARG A 6 -15.96 -71.64 -103.41
N GLN A 7 -15.69 -70.71 -104.31
CA GLN A 7 -14.45 -69.92 -104.31
C GLN A 7 -14.31 -69.04 -103.05
N ARG A 8 -15.42 -68.52 -102.50
CA ARG A 8 -15.41 -67.79 -101.22
C ARG A 8 -15.15 -68.71 -100.04
N LEU A 9 -15.67 -69.94 -100.07
CA LEU A 9 -15.44 -70.92 -99.03
C LEU A 9 -13.98 -71.40 -99.04
N ASP A 10 -13.40 -71.66 -100.21
CA ASP A 10 -11.98 -72.02 -100.33
C ASP A 10 -11.05 -70.86 -99.96
N ALA A 11 -11.39 -69.63 -100.34
CA ALA A 11 -10.63 -68.43 -99.93
C ALA A 11 -10.74 -68.17 -98.43
N ALA A 12 -11.91 -68.40 -97.83
CA ALA A 12 -12.09 -68.33 -96.38
C ALA A 12 -11.32 -69.46 -95.68
N ALA A 13 -11.39 -70.70 -96.19
CA ALA A 13 -10.67 -71.86 -95.66
C ALA A 13 -9.13 -71.70 -95.76
N GLY A 14 -8.63 -71.00 -96.79
CA GLY A 14 -7.22 -70.65 -96.90
C GLY A 14 -6.78 -69.50 -95.98
N ARG A 15 -7.68 -68.56 -95.66
CA ARG A 15 -7.38 -67.37 -94.82
C ARG A 15 -7.58 -67.62 -93.32
N LEU A 16 -8.52 -68.48 -92.95
CA LEU A 16 -8.86 -68.81 -91.56
C LEU A 16 -7.65 -69.29 -90.73
N PRO A 17 -6.80 -70.21 -91.22
CA PRO A 17 -5.65 -70.70 -90.46
C PRO A 17 -4.63 -69.60 -90.19
N ARG A 18 -4.44 -68.70 -91.15
CA ARG A 18 -3.53 -67.55 -91.03
C ARG A 18 -4.07 -66.50 -90.09
N ALA A 19 -5.34 -66.13 -90.23
CA ALA A 19 -6.01 -65.18 -89.33
C ALA A 19 -6.05 -65.69 -87.88
N LEU A 20 -6.27 -66.99 -87.66
CA LEU A 20 -6.22 -67.60 -86.32
C LEU A 20 -4.81 -67.60 -85.73
N ARG A 21 -3.77 -67.92 -86.52
CA ARG A 21 -2.37 -67.83 -86.05
C ARG A 21 -1.95 -66.40 -85.72
N GLU A 22 -2.35 -65.43 -86.55
CA GLU A 22 -2.04 -64.02 -86.31
C GLU A 22 -2.83 -63.47 -85.11
N GLY A 23 -4.11 -63.82 -84.97
CA GLY A 23 -4.95 -63.43 -83.83
C GLY A 23 -4.52 -64.04 -82.51
N THR A 24 -4.18 -65.34 -82.49
CA THR A 24 -3.64 -66.01 -81.29
C THR A 24 -2.24 -65.50 -80.93
N GLY A 25 -1.42 -65.17 -81.93
CA GLY A 25 -0.13 -64.51 -81.72
C GLY A 25 -0.27 -63.16 -81.01
N ARG A 26 -1.19 -62.31 -81.48
CA ARG A 26 -1.48 -61.00 -80.86
C ARG A 26 -2.01 -61.15 -79.43
N LEU A 27 -3.00 -62.01 -79.21
CA LEU A 27 -3.52 -62.26 -77.85
C LEU A 27 -2.43 -62.80 -76.92
N ARG A 28 -1.53 -63.65 -77.42
CA ARG A 28 -0.42 -64.21 -76.62
C ARG A 28 0.62 -63.14 -76.27
N THR A 29 0.91 -62.19 -77.17
CA THR A 29 1.79 -61.06 -76.87
C THR A 29 1.17 -60.06 -75.90
N ASP A 30 -0.15 -59.81 -76.00
CA ASP A 30 -0.83 -58.90 -75.08
C ASP A 30 -0.98 -59.53 -73.69
N PHE A 31 -1.30 -60.83 -73.63
CA PHE A 31 -1.32 -61.59 -72.39
C PHE A 31 0.06 -61.67 -71.73
N SER A 32 1.14 -61.89 -72.48
CA SER A 32 2.49 -61.91 -71.90
C SER A 32 2.90 -60.54 -71.34
N ARG A 33 2.54 -59.44 -72.01
CA ARG A 33 2.79 -58.07 -71.53
C ARG A 33 2.02 -57.75 -70.25
N LEU A 34 0.75 -58.16 -70.16
CA LEU A 34 -0.09 -57.91 -68.98
C LEU A 34 0.26 -58.83 -67.80
N SER A 35 0.54 -60.11 -68.06
CA SER A 35 0.87 -61.10 -67.03
C SER A 35 2.19 -60.81 -66.31
N VAL A 36 3.18 -60.22 -66.98
CA VAL A 36 4.44 -59.80 -66.33
C VAL A 36 4.20 -58.70 -65.30
N ARG A 37 3.26 -57.78 -65.56
CA ARG A 37 2.90 -56.70 -64.61
C ARG A 37 1.98 -57.17 -63.49
N LEU A 38 1.16 -58.17 -63.77
CA LEU A 38 0.22 -58.79 -62.82
C LEU A 38 0.80 -60.04 -62.16
N ALA A 39 2.10 -60.31 -62.33
CA ALA A 39 2.76 -61.43 -61.70
C ALA A 39 2.59 -61.32 -60.18
N PRO A 40 2.13 -62.39 -59.49
CA PRO A 40 1.84 -62.36 -58.05
C PRO A 40 3.01 -61.84 -57.20
N LEU A 41 4.25 -62.07 -57.63
CA LEU A 41 5.47 -61.58 -57.01
C LEU A 41 5.59 -60.04 -57.05
N VAL A 42 5.27 -59.40 -58.17
CA VAL A 42 5.35 -57.93 -58.32
C VAL A 42 4.28 -57.25 -57.45
N LEU A 43 3.08 -57.83 -57.39
CA LEU A 43 2.01 -57.35 -56.50
C LEU A 43 2.40 -57.50 -55.03
N ARG A 44 2.94 -58.66 -54.62
CA ARG A 44 3.38 -58.91 -53.23
C ARG A 44 4.49 -57.96 -52.81
N THR A 45 5.51 -57.76 -53.65
CA THR A 45 6.60 -56.82 -53.36
C THR A 45 6.12 -55.37 -53.29
N ARG A 46 5.18 -54.97 -54.15
CA ARG A 46 4.58 -53.63 -54.08
C ARG A 46 3.76 -53.44 -52.80
N ILE A 47 2.93 -54.41 -52.43
CA ILE A 47 2.17 -54.38 -51.16
C ILE A 47 3.11 -54.30 -49.97
N ALA A 48 4.20 -55.08 -49.96
CA ALA A 48 5.18 -55.04 -48.88
C ALA A 48 5.84 -53.65 -48.76
N ARG A 49 6.22 -53.03 -49.88
CA ARG A 49 6.79 -51.66 -49.89
C ARG A 49 5.79 -50.61 -49.39
N GLU A 50 4.53 -50.68 -49.82
CA GLU A 50 3.51 -49.73 -49.34
C GLU A 50 3.21 -49.93 -47.85
N ARG A 51 3.19 -51.18 -47.36
CA ARG A 51 3.06 -51.47 -45.92
C ARG A 51 4.22 -50.87 -45.12
N GLU A 52 5.46 -51.04 -45.60
CA GLU A 52 6.63 -50.47 -44.94
C GLU A 52 6.58 -48.94 -44.96
N ARG A 53 6.10 -48.34 -46.05
CA ARG A 53 5.90 -46.88 -46.16
C ARG A 53 4.85 -46.38 -45.18
N VAL A 54 3.70 -47.06 -45.08
CA VAL A 54 2.65 -46.73 -44.11
C VAL A 54 3.16 -46.86 -42.68
N LYS A 55 3.89 -47.94 -42.36
CA LYS A 55 4.50 -48.14 -41.05
C LYS A 55 5.53 -47.06 -40.71
N GLY A 56 6.39 -46.71 -41.66
CA GLY A 56 7.35 -45.61 -41.48
C GLY A 56 6.67 -44.26 -41.26
N LEU A 57 5.56 -43.98 -41.95
CA LEU A 57 4.76 -42.77 -41.73
C LEU A 57 4.05 -42.80 -40.37
N SER A 58 3.46 -43.93 -39.95
CA SER A 58 2.81 -44.05 -38.64
C SER A 58 3.80 -43.88 -37.48
N ASP A 59 5.00 -44.45 -37.60
CA ASP A 59 6.03 -44.32 -36.56
C ASP A 59 6.57 -42.89 -36.47
N ARG A 60 6.64 -42.17 -37.60
CA ARG A 60 7.03 -40.76 -37.63
C ARG A 60 5.95 -39.87 -37.02
N THR A 61 4.68 -40.09 -37.35
CA THR A 61 3.58 -39.30 -36.77
C THR A 61 3.44 -39.56 -35.27
N ALA A 62 3.53 -40.82 -34.83
CA ALA A 62 3.50 -41.18 -33.41
C ALA A 62 4.63 -40.50 -32.63
N ARG A 63 5.87 -40.53 -33.15
CA ARG A 63 7.01 -39.81 -32.54
C ARG A 63 6.80 -38.31 -32.53
N CYS A 64 6.31 -37.72 -33.62
CA CYS A 64 6.06 -36.30 -33.70
C CYS A 64 5.01 -35.86 -32.67
N LEU A 65 3.92 -36.60 -32.53
CA LEU A 65 2.87 -36.34 -31.54
C LEU A 65 3.39 -36.46 -30.11
N LYS A 66 4.20 -37.48 -29.82
CA LYS A 66 4.83 -37.64 -28.50
C LYS A 66 5.72 -36.44 -28.16
N VAL A 67 6.65 -36.09 -29.05
CA VAL A 67 7.57 -34.96 -28.84
C VAL A 67 6.81 -33.63 -28.75
N GLN A 68 5.79 -33.42 -29.57
CA GLN A 68 4.95 -32.22 -29.47
C GLN A 68 4.17 -32.17 -28.15
N GLY A 69 3.68 -33.32 -27.66
CA GLY A 69 3.03 -33.43 -26.36
C GLY A 69 3.96 -33.07 -25.20
N GLU A 70 5.15 -33.65 -25.18
CA GLU A 70 6.21 -33.34 -24.20
C GLU A 70 6.59 -31.86 -24.24
N ARG A 71 6.91 -31.32 -25.42
CA ARG A 71 7.24 -29.88 -25.58
C ARG A 71 6.12 -28.96 -25.13
N ARG A 72 4.85 -29.29 -25.40
CA ARG A 72 3.71 -28.50 -24.92
C ARG A 72 3.63 -28.55 -23.40
N ARG A 73 3.77 -29.74 -22.79
CA ARG A 73 3.78 -29.89 -21.32
C ARG A 73 4.90 -29.10 -20.68
N ASP A 74 6.12 -29.17 -21.21
CA ASP A 74 7.27 -28.43 -20.68
C ASP A 74 7.06 -26.91 -20.78
N ARG A 75 6.51 -26.42 -21.89
CA ARG A 75 6.12 -25.01 -22.04
C ARG A 75 5.08 -24.60 -21.02
N PHE A 76 4.03 -25.40 -20.82
CA PHE A 76 3.01 -25.12 -19.81
C PHE A 76 3.58 -25.15 -18.39
N ALA A 77 4.46 -26.11 -18.07
CA ALA A 77 5.14 -26.19 -16.78
C ALA A 77 6.05 -24.98 -16.54
N ALA A 78 6.79 -24.53 -17.55
CA ALA A 78 7.64 -23.34 -17.47
C ALA A 78 6.81 -22.06 -17.27
N VAL A 79 5.73 -21.88 -18.03
CA VAL A 79 4.85 -20.70 -17.91
C VAL A 79 4.14 -20.70 -16.55
N SER A 80 3.55 -21.82 -16.14
CA SER A 80 2.89 -21.95 -14.83
C SER A 80 3.86 -21.74 -13.67
N GLY A 81 5.08 -22.29 -13.75
CA GLY A 81 6.14 -22.06 -12.77
C GLY A 81 6.54 -20.58 -12.66
N ARG A 82 6.72 -19.91 -13.80
CA ARG A 82 7.02 -18.47 -13.85
C ARG A 82 5.87 -17.62 -13.29
N LEU A 83 4.64 -17.92 -13.68
CA LEU A 83 3.46 -17.22 -13.16
C LEU A 83 3.32 -17.42 -11.65
N GLY A 84 3.49 -18.65 -11.16
CA GLY A 84 3.44 -18.96 -9.73
C GLY A 84 4.57 -18.30 -8.93
N ALA A 85 5.77 -18.18 -9.50
CA ALA A 85 6.86 -17.43 -8.89
C ALA A 85 6.57 -15.92 -8.87
N ALA A 86 6.10 -15.36 -9.99
CA ALA A 86 5.76 -13.94 -10.10
C ALA A 86 4.62 -13.53 -9.15
N LEU A 87 3.56 -14.35 -9.05
CA LEU A 87 2.45 -14.11 -8.14
C LEU A 87 2.91 -14.16 -6.68
N ARG A 88 3.73 -15.13 -6.30
CA ARG A 88 4.31 -15.19 -4.94
C ARG A 88 5.14 -13.94 -4.65
N ALA A 89 6.05 -13.57 -5.55
CA ALA A 89 6.88 -12.38 -5.39
C ALA A 89 6.03 -11.10 -5.26
N ALA A 90 4.99 -10.95 -6.08
CA ALA A 90 4.05 -9.83 -5.99
C ALA A 90 3.31 -9.81 -4.65
N LEU A 91 2.79 -10.95 -4.18
CA LEU A 91 2.13 -11.05 -2.88
C LEU A 91 3.06 -10.69 -1.72
N PHE A 92 4.32 -11.15 -1.76
CA PHE A 92 5.32 -10.76 -0.77
C PHE A 92 5.58 -9.26 -0.80
N ALA A 93 5.80 -8.68 -1.99
CA ALA A 93 6.02 -7.24 -2.15
C ALA A 93 4.84 -6.41 -1.60
N HIS A 94 3.60 -6.79 -1.92
CA HIS A 94 2.41 -6.12 -1.39
C HIS A 94 2.29 -6.26 0.13
N ARG A 95 2.57 -7.44 0.68
CA ARG A 95 2.56 -7.65 2.14
C ARG A 95 3.59 -6.78 2.85
N HIS A 96 4.81 -6.68 2.30
CA HIS A 96 5.84 -5.82 2.84
C HIS A 96 5.50 -4.33 2.73
N ALA A 97 4.92 -3.89 1.61
CA ALA A 97 4.44 -2.52 1.45
C ALA A 97 3.37 -2.18 2.50
N LEU A 98 2.35 -3.05 2.65
CA LEU A 98 1.30 -2.88 3.66
C LEU A 98 1.85 -2.87 5.09
N ALA A 99 2.86 -3.68 5.40
CA ALA A 99 3.49 -3.68 6.71
C ALA A 99 4.19 -2.34 7.00
N ARG A 100 4.96 -1.82 6.04
CA ARG A 100 5.63 -0.52 6.15
C ARG A 100 4.63 0.63 6.28
N ASP A 101 3.56 0.61 5.52
CA ASP A 101 2.53 1.65 5.60
C ASP A 101 1.81 1.63 6.94
N ARG A 102 1.51 0.45 7.48
CA ARG A 102 0.96 0.32 8.85
C ARG A 102 1.91 0.85 9.91
N GLU A 103 3.21 0.57 9.80
CA GLU A 103 4.21 1.11 10.70
C GLU A 103 4.27 2.64 10.63
N ARG A 104 4.30 3.21 9.41
CA ARG A 104 4.28 4.67 9.17
C ARG A 104 3.04 5.31 9.77
N VAL A 105 1.86 4.73 9.53
CA VAL A 105 0.60 5.19 10.13
C VAL A 105 0.66 5.10 11.66
N GLY A 106 1.20 4.02 12.22
CA GLY A 106 1.38 3.87 13.66
C GLY A 106 2.28 4.93 14.29
N VAL A 107 3.40 5.26 13.63
CA VAL A 107 4.32 6.33 14.06
C VAL A 107 3.63 7.69 13.99
N LEU A 108 2.95 8.00 12.88
CA LEU A 108 2.23 9.26 12.70
C LEU A 108 1.09 9.40 13.71
N ALA A 109 0.33 8.33 13.97
CA ALA A 109 -0.74 8.31 14.96
C ALA A 109 -0.21 8.59 16.38
N LYS A 110 0.91 7.96 16.77
CA LYS A 110 1.57 8.23 18.07
C LYS A 110 2.05 9.67 18.17
N ARG A 111 2.65 10.22 17.10
CA ARG A 111 3.11 11.62 17.05
C ARG A 111 1.92 12.59 17.15
N ALA A 112 0.84 12.33 16.42
CA ALA A 112 -0.39 13.13 16.45
C ALA A 112 -1.03 13.12 17.84
N ALA A 113 -1.13 11.95 18.48
CA ALA A 113 -1.66 11.81 19.84
C ALA A 113 -0.81 12.57 20.88
N ARG A 114 0.52 12.56 20.73
CA ARG A 114 1.40 13.35 21.61
C ARG A 114 1.21 14.85 21.40
N ALA A 115 1.18 15.29 20.14
CA ALA A 115 0.99 16.70 19.79
C ALA A 115 -0.36 17.23 20.27
N SER A 116 -1.44 16.47 20.09
CA SER A 116 -2.78 16.87 20.54
C SER A 116 -2.87 16.98 22.06
N ARG A 117 -2.29 16.04 22.81
CA ARG A 117 -2.19 16.11 24.27
C ARG A 117 -1.39 17.34 24.72
N GLY A 118 -0.27 17.64 24.07
CA GLY A 118 0.53 18.83 24.34
C GLY A 118 -0.27 20.11 24.12
N LEU A 119 -0.94 20.22 22.97
CA LEU A 119 -1.77 21.39 22.64
C LEU A 119 -2.91 21.57 23.65
N LEU A 120 -3.61 20.50 24.04
CA LEU A 120 -4.66 20.58 25.06
C LEU A 120 -4.10 21.00 26.43
N ALA A 121 -2.94 20.47 26.82
CA ALA A 121 -2.28 20.85 28.07
C ALA A 121 -1.89 22.34 28.08
N GLU A 122 -1.31 22.85 26.99
CA GLU A 122 -0.99 24.27 26.84
C GLU A 122 -2.23 25.16 26.91
N ARG A 123 -3.32 24.77 26.23
CA ARG A 123 -4.58 25.53 26.25
C ARG A 123 -5.18 25.56 27.66
N ARG A 124 -5.17 24.43 28.37
CA ARG A 124 -5.60 24.37 29.78
C ARG A 124 -4.74 25.24 30.68
N ALA A 125 -3.41 25.21 30.51
CA ALA A 125 -2.50 26.06 31.29
C ALA A 125 -2.75 27.55 31.02
N ARG A 126 -3.00 27.95 29.76
CA ARG A 126 -3.36 29.33 29.41
C ARG A 126 -4.67 29.75 30.06
N LEU A 127 -5.71 28.90 30.01
CA LEU A 127 -6.99 29.16 30.67
C LEU A 127 -6.83 29.26 32.20
N GLY A 128 -6.02 28.40 32.80
CA GLY A 128 -5.70 28.46 34.24
C GLY A 128 -5.03 29.78 34.63
N ARG A 129 -4.06 30.25 33.85
CA ARG A 129 -3.43 31.56 34.08
C ARG A 129 -4.42 32.72 33.91
N ALA A 130 -5.24 32.70 32.87
CA ALA A 130 -6.26 33.72 32.66
C ALA A 130 -7.27 33.74 33.82
N GLN A 131 -7.68 32.57 34.31
CA GLN A 131 -8.55 32.43 35.48
C GLN A 131 -7.91 32.98 36.76
N GLN A 132 -6.61 32.75 36.97
CA GLN A 132 -5.88 33.31 38.12
C GLN A 132 -5.81 34.85 38.04
N LEU A 133 -5.53 35.41 36.86
CA LEU A 133 -5.54 36.86 36.66
C LEU A 133 -6.93 37.45 36.91
N LEU A 134 -7.98 36.83 36.36
CA LEU A 134 -9.36 37.25 36.60
C LEU A 134 -9.71 37.21 38.08
N ARG A 135 -9.32 36.16 38.82
CA ARG A 135 -9.52 36.09 40.27
C ARG A 135 -8.73 37.15 41.03
N ALA A 136 -7.52 37.48 40.59
CA ALA A 136 -6.69 38.49 41.23
C ALA A 136 -7.20 39.92 41.02
N LEU A 137 -7.89 40.16 39.90
CA LEU A 137 -8.47 41.46 39.51
C LEU A 137 -9.96 41.57 39.82
N SER A 138 -10.63 40.46 40.18
CA SER A 138 -12.06 40.49 40.50
C SER A 138 -12.28 41.15 41.84
N TYR A 139 -13.41 41.86 41.95
CA TYR A 139 -13.87 42.47 43.19
C TYR A 139 -13.85 41.48 44.37
N THR A 140 -14.30 40.24 44.16
CA THR A 140 -14.26 39.18 45.17
C THR A 140 -12.84 38.85 45.63
N GLY A 141 -11.86 38.85 44.71
CA GLY A 141 -10.45 38.65 45.06
C GLY A 141 -9.83 39.84 45.76
N VAL A 142 -10.28 41.06 45.47
CA VAL A 142 -9.90 42.27 46.22
C VAL A 142 -10.45 42.22 47.65
N LEU A 143 -11.73 41.88 47.82
CA LEU A 143 -12.32 41.69 49.15
C LEU A 143 -11.59 40.62 49.97
N ALA A 144 -11.25 39.49 49.36
CA ALA A 144 -10.54 38.38 50.01
C ALA A 144 -9.13 38.77 50.52
N ARG A 145 -8.55 39.86 49.99
CA ARG A 145 -7.25 40.39 50.43
C ARG A 145 -7.37 41.39 51.59
N GLY A 146 -8.57 41.59 52.14
CA GLY A 146 -8.81 42.44 53.31
C GLY A 146 -9.23 43.88 52.98
N PHE A 147 -9.63 44.16 51.73
CA PHE A 147 -10.25 45.43 51.38
C PHE A 147 -11.77 45.37 51.60
N ALA A 148 -12.38 46.50 51.96
CA ALA A 148 -13.83 46.63 52.12
C ALA A 148 -14.41 47.53 51.04
N LEU A 149 -15.55 47.14 50.47
CA LEU A 149 -16.31 48.04 49.59
C LEU A 149 -17.26 48.88 50.43
N VAL A 150 -17.10 50.19 50.38
CA VAL A 150 -18.00 51.13 51.04
C VAL A 150 -19.16 51.45 50.09
N ARG A 151 -20.38 51.17 50.53
CA ARG A 151 -21.62 51.55 49.83
C ARG A 151 -22.37 52.62 50.61
N GLY A 152 -22.94 53.58 49.89
CA GLY A 152 -23.82 54.59 50.48
C GLY A 152 -25.24 54.04 50.76
N ALA A 153 -26.13 54.91 51.22
CA ALA A 153 -27.53 54.57 51.51
C ALA A 153 -28.30 53.98 50.30
N ASP A 154 -27.86 54.30 49.07
CA ASP A 154 -28.48 53.84 47.81
C ASP A 154 -27.82 52.56 47.23
N ASP A 155 -27.02 51.85 48.03
CA ASP A 155 -26.27 50.64 47.64
C ASP A 155 -25.21 50.87 46.53
N ARG A 156 -24.92 52.14 46.23
CA ARG A 156 -23.88 52.56 45.26
C ARG A 156 -22.50 52.60 45.91
N PRO A 157 -21.44 52.11 45.23
CA PRO A 157 -20.09 52.11 45.77
C PRO A 157 -19.51 53.54 45.82
N LEU A 158 -19.04 53.95 46.99
CA LEU A 158 -18.38 55.23 47.21
C LEU A 158 -16.86 55.05 47.05
N ARG A 159 -16.25 55.84 46.15
CA ARG A 159 -14.83 55.74 45.78
C ARG A 159 -13.93 56.78 46.43
N SER A 160 -14.51 57.79 47.08
CA SER A 160 -13.78 58.92 47.67
C SER A 160 -14.32 59.23 49.06
N ALA A 161 -13.40 59.48 50.00
CA ALA A 161 -13.75 59.91 51.35
C ALA A 161 -14.46 61.28 51.37
N ALA A 162 -14.20 62.14 50.38
CA ALA A 162 -14.85 63.46 50.26
C ALA A 162 -16.36 63.36 49.93
N ALA A 163 -16.82 62.21 49.44
CA ALA A 163 -18.23 61.97 49.14
C ALA A 163 -19.03 61.48 50.37
N VAL A 164 -18.37 61.32 51.52
CA VAL A 164 -19.00 60.84 52.76
C VAL A 164 -19.35 62.03 53.65
N ILE A 165 -20.64 62.16 54.00
CA ILE A 165 -21.12 63.22 54.88
C ILE A 165 -21.06 62.73 56.34
N PRO A 166 -20.61 63.57 57.30
CA PRO A 166 -20.71 63.26 58.72
C PRO A 166 -22.14 62.88 59.14
N GLY A 167 -22.29 61.75 59.82
CA GLY A 167 -23.55 61.16 60.27
C GLY A 167 -24.19 60.16 59.30
N GLN A 168 -23.66 60.01 58.08
CA GLN A 168 -24.23 59.14 57.04
C GLN A 168 -24.10 57.64 57.38
N ARG A 169 -25.16 56.86 57.12
CA ARG A 169 -25.13 55.39 57.20
C ARG A 169 -24.46 54.82 55.94
N LEU A 170 -23.50 53.93 56.16
CA LEU A 170 -22.71 53.24 55.14
C LEU A 170 -22.86 51.74 55.32
N SER A 171 -22.74 50.98 54.24
CA SER A 171 -22.61 49.52 54.30
C SER A 171 -21.20 49.15 53.85
N LEU A 172 -20.46 48.45 54.70
CA LEU A 172 -19.16 47.89 54.40
C LEU A 172 -19.35 46.43 53.99
N GLU A 173 -19.00 46.11 52.75
CA GLU A 173 -18.99 44.74 52.25
C GLU A 173 -17.57 44.19 52.30
N PHE A 174 -17.39 43.16 53.12
CA PHE A 174 -16.17 42.35 53.25
C PHE A 174 -16.35 41.04 52.50
N PHE A 175 -15.29 40.24 52.44
CA PHE A 175 -15.33 38.93 51.78
C PHE A 175 -16.31 37.95 52.43
N ASP A 176 -16.46 38.04 53.75
CA ASP A 176 -17.21 37.15 54.63
C ASP A 176 -18.62 37.65 54.98
N GLY A 177 -18.93 38.93 54.72
CA GLY A 177 -20.25 39.47 55.01
C GLY A 177 -20.36 40.99 54.84
N ARG A 178 -21.55 41.50 55.14
CA ARG A 178 -21.87 42.94 55.10
C ARG A 178 -22.13 43.46 56.50
N ILE A 179 -21.58 44.63 56.82
CA ILE A 179 -21.73 45.28 58.13
C ILE A 179 -22.16 46.73 57.91
N ALA A 180 -23.11 47.21 58.72
CA ALA A 180 -23.50 48.61 58.74
C ALA A 180 -22.48 49.45 59.52
N ALA A 181 -22.07 50.57 58.95
CA ALA A 181 -21.18 51.56 59.56
C ALA A 181 -21.83 52.96 59.54
N ARG A 182 -21.43 53.84 60.44
CA ARG A 182 -21.84 55.25 60.43
C ARG A 182 -20.60 56.13 60.41
N ALA A 183 -20.56 57.14 59.55
CA ALA A 183 -19.44 58.06 59.48
C ALA A 183 -19.56 59.10 60.61
N ASP A 184 -18.70 59.04 61.62
CA ASP A 184 -18.64 60.09 62.64
C ASP A 184 -17.72 61.23 62.18
N GLY A 185 -18.19 62.47 62.32
CA GLY A 185 -17.51 63.67 61.81
C GLY A 185 -16.32 64.07 62.66
N GLY A 186 -15.18 63.42 62.46
CA GLY A 186 -13.90 63.83 63.03
C GLY A 186 -12.80 63.65 61.99
N ALA A 187 -12.25 64.76 61.48
CA ALA A 187 -11.08 64.72 60.61
C ALA A 187 -9.86 64.24 61.42
N ALA A 188 -9.51 62.96 61.30
CA ALA A 188 -8.21 62.46 61.74
C ALA A 188 -7.15 62.91 60.72
N ALA A 189 -6.25 63.80 61.15
CA ALA A 189 -5.04 64.16 60.43
C ALA A 189 -4.19 62.90 60.12
N PRO A 190 -3.45 62.84 59.00
CA PRO A 190 -2.66 61.66 58.68
C PRO A 190 -1.52 61.51 59.68
N ALA A 191 -1.59 60.48 60.53
CA ALA A 191 -0.46 60.05 61.34
C ALA A 191 0.63 59.49 60.41
N SER A 192 1.79 60.13 60.45
CA SER A 192 3.02 59.71 59.78
C SER A 192 3.41 58.30 60.22
N VAL A 193 3.47 57.37 59.25
CA VAL A 193 4.07 56.05 59.45
C VAL A 193 5.60 56.20 59.41
N PRO A 194 6.36 55.76 60.43
CA PRO A 194 7.81 55.68 60.34
C PRO A 194 8.23 54.57 59.35
N PRO A 195 9.27 54.76 58.52
CA PRO A 195 9.66 53.78 57.51
C PRO A 195 10.18 52.51 58.17
N ALA A 196 9.51 51.39 57.89
CA ALA A 196 9.97 50.06 58.23
C ALA A 196 11.24 49.73 57.42
N ALA A 197 12.23 49.21 58.14
CA ALA A 197 13.52 48.77 57.65
C ALA A 197 13.40 47.80 56.46
N THR A 198 14.24 48.03 55.47
CA THR A 198 14.59 47.09 54.41
C THR A 198 15.24 45.84 55.02
N PRO A 199 14.77 44.61 54.73
CA PRO A 199 15.57 43.43 54.96
C PRO A 199 16.60 43.28 53.84
N ASP A 200 17.86 43.21 54.24
CA ASP A 200 19.01 42.89 53.40
C ASP A 200 18.80 41.56 52.63
N LEU A 201 18.83 41.66 51.30
CA LEU A 201 19.05 40.52 50.41
C LEU A 201 20.54 40.45 50.06
N ALA A 202 21.35 40.04 51.03
CA ALA A 202 22.71 39.56 50.79
C ALA A 202 22.71 38.02 50.94
N GLY A 203 22.37 37.35 49.85
CA GLY A 203 22.42 35.89 49.72
C GLY A 203 23.10 35.53 48.41
N GLU A 204 24.43 35.62 48.40
CA GLU A 204 25.26 35.24 47.27
C GLU A 204 25.09 33.75 46.94
N ARG A 205 24.87 33.49 45.66
CA ARG A 205 24.74 32.15 45.07
C ARG A 205 26.09 31.43 45.11
N SER A 206 26.18 30.38 45.92
CA SER A 206 27.23 29.37 45.82
C SER A 206 27.12 28.60 44.49
N LYS A 207 28.11 28.77 43.60
CA LYS A 207 28.38 27.87 42.48
C LYS A 207 29.05 26.59 43.00
N PRO A 208 28.70 25.40 42.49
CA PRO A 208 29.67 24.33 42.35
C PRO A 208 29.77 23.91 40.89
N ALA A 209 30.95 24.06 40.30
CA ALA A 209 31.29 23.43 39.03
C ALA A 209 32.64 22.74 39.19
N ASN A 210 32.59 21.47 39.59
CA ASN A 210 33.73 20.57 39.53
C ASN A 210 33.56 19.62 38.33
N LYS A 211 34.59 19.56 37.48
CA LYS A 211 34.78 18.63 36.36
C LYS A 211 35.19 17.25 36.90
N PRO A 212 35.03 16.15 36.12
CA PRO A 212 36.15 15.65 35.29
C PRO A 212 35.70 15.14 33.91
N ALA A 213 36.35 15.54 32.81
CA ALA A 213 37.50 14.88 32.16
C ALA A 213 37.18 13.54 31.45
N ARG A 214 37.24 13.55 30.10
CA ARG A 214 37.81 12.44 29.32
C ARG A 214 38.41 12.95 28.00
N ARG A 215 39.49 12.28 27.60
CA ARG A 215 40.56 12.69 26.69
C ARG A 215 40.61 11.74 25.48
N LYS A 216 41.22 12.21 24.37
CA LYS A 216 41.76 11.48 23.19
C LYS A 216 40.74 11.13 22.07
N THR A 217 40.99 11.26 20.76
CA THR A 217 42.14 11.62 19.88
C THR A 217 41.59 11.82 18.44
N PRO A 218 42.36 12.38 17.47
CA PRO A 218 41.92 12.68 16.10
C PRO A 218 42.22 11.56 15.08
N ALA A 219 41.46 11.51 13.98
CA ALA A 219 41.76 10.85 12.69
C ALA A 219 40.79 11.43 11.64
N GLU A 220 41.22 12.17 10.61
CA GLU A 220 41.80 11.73 9.32
C GLU A 220 40.92 10.81 8.47
N GLY A 221 40.85 11.12 7.17
CA GLY A 221 40.49 10.21 6.08
C GLY A 221 39.03 10.29 5.63
N GLN A 222 38.70 11.00 4.56
CA GLN A 222 38.67 10.46 3.18
C GLN A 222 37.66 9.31 2.96
N GLY A 223 36.68 9.57 2.08
CA GLY A 223 36.30 8.64 1.03
C GLY A 223 35.44 7.42 1.38
N SER A 224 34.17 7.47 0.99
CA SER A 224 33.44 6.33 0.40
C SER A 224 32.43 6.94 -0.59
N LEU A 225 32.53 6.84 -1.92
CA LEU A 225 32.69 5.72 -2.86
C LEU A 225 31.56 4.69 -2.81
N PHE A 226 30.89 4.59 -3.97
CA PHE A 226 29.93 3.59 -4.45
C PHE A 226 28.49 3.67 -3.96
#